data_AF-A0A0Q6MM42-F1
#
_entry.id   AF-A0A0Q6MM42-F1
#
_cell.length_a   1.000
_cell.length_b   1.000
_cell.length_c   1.000
_cell.angle_alpha   90.00
_cell.angle_beta   90.00
_cell.angle_gamma   90.00
#
_symmetry.space_group_name_H-M   'P 1'
#
loop_
_entity.id
_entity.type
_entity.pdbx_description
1 polymer ?
#
loop_
_entity_poly.entity_id
_entity_poly.type
_entity_poly.pdbx_seq_one_letter_code
_entity_poly.pdbx_strand_id
1 'polypeptide(L)'
;MPAASGWWTSRLQALDFAWRAEGLRWMRRGRDLVDRWNGTRFAITRSASQDPVHAECITPLWTQHAPHEWPLTAGKVHNLRTAASRLDGLVVQAGEVFSFWHAIGAPTRRRGFVPGRELREGCLVASIGGGLCQLSNALYAVALDAGARIVERHPHSRAVPGSQAEAGRDATVFWNYLDLRFALPQRFVVEARLDSERLIVRLRGASPPARSARPVPIEPERRPPAHDCLDCAQADCLRRVASRPVGDRVAAMPVAGWPEFDTWLAARGIRLRATSPTGLAERWHRLAAHACRHRPARRQHHLVAADDARATAWLARVPTEADELIVPVEALAELQRRGALGGRRVTVMMTRSPLRMLHQQLDGQAGEPAAAGLREYRAPDWRVDAEWTALRGAVRVLTPHHAVARWLRTRGLHQVDLLEWDRPAATPSARGSTLLFPASSLARKGAPALREACRALGLPLAVLGRASESPGFWHGLAPVPLDADDPWHGIGAVVLPAHVEHAPRWLLQALARGLPVIATPACGLDPRSPGLRLVPAGDALALTLALYETV
;
A
#
# COMPACT_ATOMS: atom_id res chain seq x y z
N MET A 1 -26.11 -36.91 15.19
CA MET A 1 -24.88 -36.87 16.00
C MET A 1 -24.24 -38.25 15.97
N PRO A 2 -23.11 -38.48 15.29
CA PRO A 2 -22.26 -39.63 15.55
C PRO A 2 -21.21 -39.28 16.62
N ALA A 3 -20.91 -40.26 17.46
CA ALA A 3 -20.13 -40.17 18.68
C ALA A 3 -18.70 -39.62 18.46
N ALA A 4 -18.30 -38.73 19.37
CA ALA A 4 -16.95 -38.20 19.49
C ALA A 4 -15.99 -39.27 20.06
N SER A 5 -15.47 -40.14 19.20
CA SER A 5 -14.35 -41.02 19.57
C SER A 5 -13.03 -40.46 19.03
N GLY A 6 -12.14 -40.03 19.94
CA GLY A 6 -10.73 -40.44 19.88
C GLY A 6 -9.64 -39.49 19.36
N TRP A 7 -9.77 -38.16 19.39
CA TRP A 7 -8.67 -37.26 18.96
C TRP A 7 -8.24 -36.26 20.04
N TRP A 8 -7.83 -36.77 21.20
CA TRP A 8 -7.22 -35.98 22.26
C TRP A 8 -5.70 -36.04 22.12
N THR A 9 -5.01 -34.89 22.07
CA THR A 9 -3.57 -34.86 22.32
C THR A 9 -3.33 -35.02 23.81
N SER A 10 -3.24 -36.26 24.27
CA SER A 10 -2.83 -36.56 25.64
C SER A 10 -1.40 -36.05 25.85
N ARG A 11 -1.02 -35.76 27.11
CA ARG A 11 0.37 -35.40 27.46
C ARG A 11 1.38 -36.42 26.91
N LEU A 12 0.98 -37.69 26.79
CA LEU A 12 1.79 -38.77 26.20
C LEU A 12 2.02 -38.59 24.70
N GLN A 13 1.01 -38.21 23.91
CA GLN A 13 1.20 -37.91 22.48
C GLN A 13 2.09 -36.68 22.26
N ALA A 14 1.97 -35.66 23.13
CA ALA A 14 2.87 -34.50 23.10
C ALA A 14 4.33 -34.89 23.41
N LEU A 15 4.54 -35.84 24.32
CA LEU A 15 5.86 -36.41 24.62
C LEU A 15 6.40 -37.25 23.46
N ASP A 16 5.60 -38.12 22.85
CA ASP A 16 6.00 -38.89 21.65
C ASP A 16 6.43 -37.97 20.50
N PHE A 17 5.66 -36.91 20.22
CA PHE A 17 6.06 -35.91 19.25
C PHE A 17 7.39 -35.23 19.62
N ALA A 18 7.59 -34.87 20.89
CA ALA A 18 8.82 -34.23 21.35
C ALA A 18 10.03 -35.15 21.16
N TRP A 19 9.89 -36.45 21.45
CA TRP A 19 10.92 -37.47 21.23
C TRP A 19 11.26 -37.64 19.74
N ARG A 20 10.25 -37.78 18.88
CA ARG A 20 10.47 -37.86 17.42
C ARG A 20 11.15 -36.60 16.88
N ALA A 21 10.73 -35.43 17.34
CA ALA A 21 11.35 -34.15 16.97
C ALA A 21 12.81 -34.07 17.44
N GLU A 22 13.15 -34.60 18.61
CA GLU A 22 14.54 -34.65 19.08
C GLU A 22 15.39 -35.58 18.22
N GLY A 23 14.86 -36.76 17.84
CA GLY A 23 15.53 -37.65 16.89
C GLY A 23 15.82 -36.98 15.54
N LEU A 24 14.84 -36.24 14.99
CA LEU A 24 15.03 -35.46 13.76
C LEU A 24 16.05 -34.33 13.92
N ARG A 25 16.11 -33.67 15.08
CA ARG A 25 17.15 -32.68 15.38
C ARG A 25 18.54 -33.30 15.41
N TRP A 26 18.70 -34.49 16.00
CA TRP A 26 19.96 -35.23 15.97
C TRP A 26 20.36 -35.62 14.55
N MET A 27 19.43 -36.16 13.75
CA MET A 27 19.67 -36.45 12.33
C MET A 27 20.09 -35.19 11.56
N ARG A 28 19.45 -34.04 11.83
CA ARG A 28 19.83 -32.77 11.20
C ARG A 28 21.23 -32.32 11.61
N ARG A 29 21.58 -32.38 12.91
CA ARG A 29 22.93 -32.07 13.38
C ARG A 29 23.99 -32.96 12.70
N GLY A 30 23.71 -34.26 12.56
CA GLY A 30 24.56 -35.18 11.82
C GLY A 30 24.74 -34.76 10.37
N ARG A 31 23.65 -34.39 9.68
CA ARG A 31 23.71 -33.89 8.30
C ARG A 31 24.47 -32.56 8.19
N ASP A 32 24.26 -31.62 9.10
CA ASP A 32 24.99 -30.35 9.13
C ASP A 32 26.50 -30.56 9.34
N LEU A 33 26.89 -31.58 10.13
CA LEU A 33 28.30 -31.98 10.29
C LEU A 33 28.86 -32.59 9.00
N VAL A 34 28.10 -33.47 8.33
CA VAL A 34 28.47 -34.04 7.03
C VAL A 34 28.58 -32.94 5.97
N ASP A 35 27.67 -31.96 5.95
CA ASP A 35 27.72 -30.83 5.04
C ASP A 35 29.00 -30.00 5.25
N ARG A 36 29.38 -29.75 6.51
CA ARG A 36 30.63 -29.06 6.87
C ARG A 36 31.85 -29.87 6.45
N TRP A 37 31.84 -31.17 6.69
CA TRP A 37 32.91 -32.09 6.29
C TRP A 37 33.09 -32.12 4.76
N ASN A 38 31.97 -32.16 4.02
CA ASN A 38 31.95 -32.19 2.56
C ASN A 38 32.14 -30.79 1.93
N GLY A 39 32.34 -29.74 2.72
CA GLY A 39 32.50 -28.37 2.22
C GLY A 39 31.29 -27.84 1.45
N THR A 40 30.08 -28.29 1.79
CA THR A 40 28.84 -27.90 1.10
C THR A 40 28.64 -26.39 1.24
N ARG A 41 28.57 -25.70 0.10
CA ARG A 41 28.32 -24.26 0.05
C ARG A 41 26.83 -23.98 -0.04
N PHE A 42 26.41 -22.99 0.75
CA PHE A 42 25.06 -22.47 0.73
C PHE A 42 25.08 -21.05 0.17
N ALA A 43 24.10 -20.75 -0.67
CA ALA A 43 23.94 -19.45 -1.27
C ALA A 43 23.70 -18.35 -0.22
N ILE A 44 24.50 -17.28 -0.27
CA ILE A 44 24.35 -16.09 0.58
C ILE A 44 24.36 -14.78 -0.23
N THR A 45 24.62 -14.85 -1.54
CA THR A 45 24.76 -13.66 -2.40
C THR A 45 23.41 -13.26 -2.98
N ARG A 46 23.17 -11.95 -3.11
CA ARG A 46 21.92 -11.39 -3.65
C ARG A 46 22.21 -10.52 -4.86
N SER A 47 21.45 -10.72 -5.93
CA SER A 47 21.49 -9.88 -7.13
C SER A 47 20.11 -9.81 -7.75
N ALA A 48 19.71 -8.61 -8.15
CA ALA A 48 18.63 -8.50 -9.12
C ALA A 48 19.10 -9.18 -10.42
N SER A 49 18.23 -9.97 -11.04
CA SER A 49 18.51 -10.64 -12.30
C SER A 49 17.35 -10.40 -13.25
N GLN A 50 17.69 -10.10 -14.50
CA GLN A 50 16.75 -10.06 -15.63
C GLN A 50 16.81 -11.34 -16.47
N ASP A 51 17.49 -12.38 -15.96
CA ASP A 51 17.61 -13.67 -16.62
C ASP A 51 16.21 -14.27 -16.90
N PRO A 52 16.04 -15.06 -17.98
CA PRO A 52 14.79 -15.74 -18.30
C PRO A 52 14.21 -16.54 -17.13
N VAL A 53 12.88 -16.59 -17.04
CA VAL A 53 12.17 -17.46 -16.10
C VAL A 53 12.20 -18.90 -16.62
N HIS A 54 12.71 -19.83 -15.82
CA HIS A 54 12.74 -21.26 -16.15
C HIS A 54 11.52 -22.00 -15.62
N ALA A 55 11.07 -21.64 -14.43
CA ALA A 55 9.92 -22.25 -13.78
C ALA A 55 9.20 -21.19 -12.94
N GLU A 56 7.87 -21.30 -12.87
CA GLU A 56 7.00 -20.38 -12.16
C GLU A 56 5.91 -21.15 -11.41
N CYS A 57 5.66 -20.74 -10.16
CA CYS A 57 4.52 -21.18 -9.39
C CYS A 57 3.83 -19.96 -8.79
N ILE A 58 2.52 -19.84 -9.05
CA ILE A 58 1.66 -18.79 -8.52
C ILE A 58 0.62 -19.43 -7.63
N THR A 59 0.49 -18.97 -6.39
CA THR A 59 -0.52 -19.49 -5.44
C THR A 59 -1.31 -18.35 -4.79
N PRO A 60 -2.62 -18.50 -4.57
CA PRO A 60 -3.43 -17.50 -3.90
C PRO A 60 -3.04 -17.34 -2.42
N LEU A 61 -3.05 -16.11 -1.91
CA LEU A 61 -2.75 -15.77 -0.51
C LEU A 61 -3.98 -15.95 0.38
N TRP A 62 -5.15 -15.55 -0.11
CA TRP A 62 -6.41 -15.43 0.65
C TRP A 62 -7.41 -16.51 0.23
N THR A 63 -7.12 -17.76 0.58
CA THR A 63 -8.01 -18.90 0.25
C THR A 63 -9.09 -19.16 1.29
N GLN A 64 -9.05 -18.44 2.41
CA GLN A 64 -9.86 -18.70 3.60
C GLN A 64 -10.46 -17.40 4.14
N HIS A 65 -11.78 -17.39 4.26
CA HIS A 65 -12.57 -16.16 4.41
C HIS A 65 -13.43 -16.14 5.69
N ALA A 66 -13.36 -17.19 6.52
CA ALA A 66 -14.13 -17.19 7.76
C ALA A 66 -13.61 -16.07 8.70
N PRO A 67 -14.47 -15.21 9.25
CA PRO A 67 -14.04 -14.06 10.06
C PRO A 67 -13.18 -14.42 11.28
N HIS A 68 -13.35 -15.62 11.83
CA HIS A 68 -12.57 -16.12 12.94
C HIS A 68 -11.16 -16.58 12.54
N GLU A 69 -10.94 -17.02 11.30
CA GLU A 69 -9.62 -17.43 10.76
C GLU A 69 -8.74 -16.23 10.37
N TRP A 70 -9.36 -15.07 10.11
CA TRP A 70 -8.68 -13.88 9.61
C TRP A 70 -7.34 -13.55 10.29
N PRO A 71 -7.22 -13.53 11.64
CA PRO A 71 -5.96 -13.20 12.29
C PRO A 71 -4.80 -14.13 11.91
N LEU A 72 -5.07 -15.44 11.76
CA LEU A 72 -4.04 -16.42 11.43
C LEU A 72 -3.74 -16.43 9.93
N THR A 73 -4.72 -16.15 9.08
CA THR A 73 -4.52 -15.97 7.64
C THR A 73 -3.69 -14.72 7.34
N ALA A 74 -4.03 -13.59 7.97
CA ALA A 74 -3.26 -12.36 7.85
C ALA A 74 -1.83 -12.52 8.40
N GLY A 75 -1.69 -13.23 9.53
CA GLY A 75 -0.40 -13.61 10.10
C GLY A 75 0.43 -14.51 9.17
N LYS A 76 -0.18 -15.51 8.53
CA LYS A 76 0.45 -16.31 7.46
C LYS A 76 1.00 -15.41 6.36
N VAL A 77 0.17 -14.52 5.81
CA VAL A 77 0.59 -13.66 4.69
C VAL A 77 1.75 -12.74 5.10
N HIS A 78 1.72 -12.21 6.33
CA HIS A 78 2.85 -11.44 6.88
C HIS A 78 4.14 -12.28 6.98
N ASN A 79 4.04 -13.51 7.49
CA ASN A 79 5.18 -14.43 7.57
C ASN A 79 5.74 -14.77 6.19
N LEU A 80 4.86 -15.00 5.20
CA LEU A 80 5.25 -15.23 3.80
C LEU A 80 5.98 -14.02 3.21
N ARG A 81 5.49 -12.78 3.40
CA ARG A 81 6.20 -11.56 2.96
C ARG A 81 7.59 -11.49 3.59
N THR A 82 7.67 -11.77 4.89
CA THR A 82 8.90 -11.71 5.68
C THR A 82 9.92 -12.79 5.27
N ALA A 83 9.47 -13.98 4.88
CA ALA A 83 10.34 -15.02 4.35
C ALA A 83 10.73 -14.78 2.89
N ALA A 84 9.78 -14.42 2.03
CA ALA A 84 10.01 -14.10 0.63
C ALA A 84 11.03 -12.97 0.45
N SER A 85 10.97 -11.92 1.29
CA SER A 85 11.96 -10.84 1.26
C SER A 85 13.38 -11.27 1.63
N ARG A 86 13.60 -12.49 2.15
CA ARG A 86 14.93 -13.08 2.38
C ARG A 86 15.38 -13.98 1.23
N LEU A 87 14.44 -14.52 0.46
CA LEU A 87 14.71 -15.37 -0.69
C LEU A 87 14.81 -14.58 -1.99
N ASP A 88 14.09 -13.47 -2.13
CA ASP A 88 14.06 -12.68 -3.35
C ASP A 88 15.47 -12.18 -3.69
N GLY A 89 15.88 -12.45 -4.93
CA GLY A 89 17.20 -12.14 -5.48
C GLY A 89 18.32 -13.07 -5.00
N LEU A 90 18.05 -14.15 -4.27
CA LEU A 90 19.08 -15.08 -3.81
C LEU A 90 19.72 -15.81 -5.01
N VAL A 91 21.03 -15.71 -5.15
CA VAL A 91 21.80 -16.34 -6.22
C VAL A 91 22.44 -17.63 -5.72
N VAL A 92 22.14 -18.74 -6.38
CA VAL A 92 22.73 -20.05 -6.11
C VAL A 92 23.63 -20.44 -7.27
N GLN A 93 24.90 -20.75 -7.00
CA GLN A 93 25.83 -21.11 -8.08
C GLN A 93 25.55 -22.53 -8.59
N ALA A 94 26.09 -22.82 -9.77
CA ALA A 94 26.05 -24.15 -10.37
C ALA A 94 26.52 -25.23 -9.37
N GLY A 95 25.69 -26.24 -9.13
CA GLY A 95 25.97 -27.36 -8.22
C GLY A 95 25.82 -27.05 -6.73
N GLU A 96 25.66 -25.79 -6.33
CA GLU A 96 25.42 -25.42 -4.92
C GLU A 96 24.02 -25.82 -4.47
N VAL A 97 23.89 -26.07 -3.17
CA VAL A 97 22.63 -26.52 -2.56
C VAL A 97 21.88 -25.32 -2.02
N PHE A 98 20.67 -25.09 -2.53
CA PHE A 98 19.69 -24.26 -1.87
C PHE A 98 19.21 -24.97 -0.60
N SER A 99 19.13 -24.25 0.52
CA SER A 99 18.48 -24.69 1.76
C SER A 99 17.51 -23.62 2.23
N PHE A 100 16.25 -24.00 2.41
CA PHE A 100 15.19 -23.10 2.82
C PHE A 100 15.50 -22.44 4.16
N TRP A 101 15.90 -23.24 5.16
CA TRP A 101 16.21 -22.72 6.49
C TRP A 101 17.57 -22.03 6.59
N HIS A 102 18.55 -22.39 5.76
CA HIS A 102 19.78 -21.59 5.69
C HIS A 102 19.51 -20.18 5.16
N ALA A 103 18.67 -20.07 4.12
CA ALA A 103 18.34 -18.78 3.52
C ALA A 103 17.42 -17.91 4.39
N ILE A 104 16.42 -18.50 5.07
CA ILE A 104 15.46 -17.74 5.89
C ILE A 104 15.94 -17.58 7.33
N GLY A 105 16.57 -18.60 7.93
CA GLY A 105 16.92 -18.67 9.35
C GLY A 105 15.71 -18.84 10.29
N ALA A 106 15.95 -18.73 11.60
CA ALA A 106 14.92 -18.96 12.63
C ALA A 106 13.69 -18.02 12.52
N PRO A 107 12.46 -18.55 12.43
CA PRO A 107 11.26 -17.73 12.39
C PRO A 107 10.90 -17.25 13.80
N THR A 108 11.51 -16.15 14.24
CA THR A 108 11.29 -15.58 15.59
C THR A 108 10.59 -14.23 15.53
N ARG A 109 9.92 -13.84 16.62
CA ARG A 109 9.30 -12.50 16.76
C ARG A 109 10.30 -11.37 16.53
N ARG A 110 11.53 -11.51 17.05
CA ARG A 110 12.63 -10.55 16.85
C ARG A 110 13.00 -10.36 15.38
N ARG A 111 12.78 -11.39 14.55
CA ARG A 111 13.05 -11.35 13.09
C ARG A 111 11.80 -11.00 12.27
N GLY A 112 10.75 -10.49 12.93
CA GLY A 112 9.53 -9.97 12.31
C GLY A 112 8.43 -11.01 12.06
N PHE A 113 8.59 -12.26 12.50
CA PHE A 113 7.56 -13.28 12.33
C PHE A 113 6.47 -13.16 13.41
N VAL A 114 5.23 -13.43 13.01
CA VAL A 114 4.03 -13.31 13.86
C VAL A 114 3.31 -14.66 13.96
N PRO A 115 2.34 -14.82 14.89
CA PRO A 115 1.44 -15.95 14.87
C PRO A 115 0.72 -16.05 13.53
N GLY A 116 0.87 -17.17 12.83
CA GLY A 116 0.13 -17.53 11.64
C GLY A 116 -0.40 -18.96 11.74
N ARG A 117 -1.16 -19.39 10.75
CA ARG A 117 -1.75 -20.74 10.70
C ARG A 117 -0.68 -21.79 10.38
N GLU A 118 -0.51 -22.79 11.23
CA GLU A 118 0.37 -23.94 11.02
C GLU A 118 -0.44 -25.24 11.06
N LEU A 119 -0.17 -26.15 10.12
CA LEU A 119 -0.70 -27.51 10.17
C LEU A 119 0.26 -28.37 11.01
N ARG A 120 -0.18 -28.81 12.19
CA ARG A 120 0.61 -29.63 13.10
C ARG A 120 -0.19 -30.84 13.55
N GLU A 121 0.33 -32.03 13.24
CA GLU A 121 -0.31 -33.33 13.54
C GLU A 121 -1.77 -33.42 13.05
N GLY A 122 -2.06 -32.76 11.93
CA GLY A 122 -3.38 -32.77 11.32
C GLY A 122 -4.39 -31.75 11.88
N CYS A 123 -3.94 -30.90 12.81
CA CYS A 123 -4.69 -29.79 13.38
C CYS A 123 -4.12 -28.46 12.92
N LEU A 124 -4.98 -27.45 12.76
CA LEU A 124 -4.59 -26.10 12.39
C LEU A 124 -4.43 -25.24 13.64
N VAL A 125 -3.19 -24.86 13.95
CA VAL A 125 -2.84 -24.17 15.20
C VAL A 125 -2.15 -22.83 14.92
N ALA A 126 -2.19 -21.92 15.88
CA ALA A 126 -1.44 -20.67 15.81
C ALA A 126 0.03 -20.92 16.19
N SER A 127 0.95 -20.48 15.34
CA SER A 127 2.39 -20.63 15.59
C SER A 127 3.20 -19.49 14.99
N ILE A 128 4.33 -19.14 15.62
CA ILE A 128 5.22 -18.10 15.09
C ILE A 128 5.88 -18.59 13.81
N GLY A 129 5.70 -17.85 12.72
CA GLY A 129 6.14 -18.32 11.40
C GLY A 129 5.19 -19.35 10.79
N GLY A 130 3.98 -19.52 11.34
CA GLY A 130 2.97 -20.38 10.73
C GLY A 130 2.66 -19.95 9.29
N GLY A 131 2.53 -20.95 8.42
CA GLY A 131 2.11 -20.80 7.03
C GLY A 131 3.24 -20.75 6.00
N LEU A 132 4.50 -20.84 6.44
CA LEU A 132 5.67 -20.91 5.56
C LEU A 132 5.69 -22.14 4.64
N CYS A 133 4.94 -23.20 4.96
CA CYS A 133 4.79 -24.35 4.08
C CYS A 133 4.22 -24.00 2.70
N GLN A 134 3.45 -22.91 2.58
CA GLN A 134 2.98 -22.44 1.26
C GLN A 134 4.16 -22.01 0.38
N LEU A 135 5.18 -21.37 0.95
CA LEU A 135 6.38 -20.94 0.23
C LEU A 135 7.29 -22.12 -0.10
N SER A 136 7.51 -23.06 0.81
CA SER A 136 8.32 -24.26 0.53
C SER A 136 7.66 -25.14 -0.53
N ASN A 137 6.33 -25.30 -0.51
CA ASN A 137 5.60 -26.00 -1.57
C ASN A 137 5.81 -25.34 -2.94
N ALA A 138 5.69 -24.01 -3.02
CA ALA A 138 5.91 -23.27 -4.27
C ALA A 138 7.36 -23.41 -4.77
N LEU A 139 8.36 -23.32 -3.86
CA LEU A 139 9.77 -23.55 -4.19
C LEU A 139 10.04 -24.96 -4.68
N TYR A 140 9.43 -25.97 -4.05
CA TYR A 140 9.55 -27.35 -4.48
C TYR A 140 8.93 -27.56 -5.86
N ALA A 141 7.75 -26.99 -6.11
CA ALA A 141 7.08 -27.08 -7.40
C ALA A 141 7.96 -26.50 -8.53
N VAL A 142 8.53 -25.31 -8.36
CA VAL A 142 9.43 -24.71 -9.37
C VAL A 142 10.77 -25.44 -9.48
N ALA A 143 11.27 -26.03 -8.39
CA ALA A 143 12.49 -26.84 -8.42
C ALA A 143 12.28 -28.10 -9.28
N LEU A 144 11.13 -28.77 -9.14
CA LEU A 144 10.76 -29.91 -9.98
C LEU A 144 10.64 -29.50 -11.45
N ASP A 145 9.93 -28.41 -11.75
CA ASP A 145 9.75 -27.93 -13.13
C ASP A 145 11.07 -27.51 -13.78
N ALA A 146 12.03 -27.03 -12.97
CA ALA A 146 13.38 -26.69 -13.41
C ALA A 146 14.33 -27.90 -13.54
N GLY A 147 13.87 -29.13 -13.22
CA GLY A 147 14.71 -30.33 -13.25
C GLY A 147 15.76 -30.38 -12.14
N ALA A 148 15.49 -29.76 -10.99
CA ALA A 148 16.43 -29.75 -9.87
C ALA A 148 16.58 -31.13 -9.23
N ARG A 149 17.81 -31.43 -8.80
CA ARG A 149 18.07 -32.59 -7.94
C ARG A 149 17.62 -32.26 -6.52
N ILE A 150 16.60 -32.97 -6.05
CA ILE A 150 16.06 -32.81 -4.69
C ILE A 150 17.00 -33.52 -3.70
N VAL A 151 17.58 -32.75 -2.78
CA VAL A 151 18.53 -33.22 -1.76
C VAL A 151 17.80 -33.59 -0.46
N GLU A 152 16.78 -32.83 -0.10
CA GLU A 152 15.96 -33.07 1.08
C GLU A 152 14.52 -32.60 0.81
N ARG A 153 13.55 -33.47 1.05
CA ARG A 153 12.11 -33.17 0.98
C ARG A 153 11.34 -34.07 1.95
N HIS A 154 10.34 -33.48 2.62
CA HIS A 154 9.45 -34.19 3.53
C HIS A 154 7.99 -33.92 3.14
N PRO A 155 7.14 -34.94 2.87
CA PRO A 155 5.71 -34.74 2.64
C PRO A 155 4.98 -34.29 3.90
N HIS A 156 3.86 -33.56 3.76
CA HIS A 156 2.91 -33.36 4.86
C HIS A 156 2.18 -34.67 5.16
N SER A 157 1.87 -34.93 6.43
CA SER A 157 1.05 -36.10 6.80
C SER A 157 -0.42 -35.95 6.42
N ARG A 158 -0.91 -34.71 6.24
CA ARG A 158 -2.28 -34.38 5.83
C ARG A 158 -2.27 -33.29 4.76
N ALA A 159 -3.32 -33.22 3.96
CA ALA A 159 -3.48 -32.18 2.94
C ALA A 159 -4.43 -31.07 3.44
N VAL A 160 -4.10 -29.83 3.10
CA VAL A 160 -5.05 -28.71 3.19
C VAL A 160 -5.77 -28.63 1.83
N PRO A 161 -7.11 -28.51 1.80
CA PRO A 161 -7.84 -28.38 0.54
C PRO A 161 -7.30 -27.27 -0.36
N GLY A 162 -7.10 -27.58 -1.65
CA GLY A 162 -6.57 -26.63 -2.65
C GLY A 162 -5.08 -26.31 -2.52
N SER A 163 -4.32 -27.09 -1.75
CA SER A 163 -2.86 -26.95 -1.62
C SER A 163 -2.10 -27.89 -2.55
N GLN A 164 -0.84 -27.57 -2.84
CA GLN A 164 0.07 -28.41 -3.65
C GLN A 164 0.27 -29.83 -3.07
N ALA A 165 -0.09 -30.07 -1.81
CA ALA A 165 -0.05 -31.41 -1.22
C ALA A 165 -1.04 -32.39 -1.87
N GLU A 166 -2.16 -31.91 -2.42
CA GLU A 166 -3.11 -32.77 -3.16
C GLU A 166 -2.50 -33.32 -4.45
N ALA A 167 -1.59 -32.57 -5.05
CA ALA A 167 -0.85 -32.97 -6.24
C ALA A 167 0.47 -33.71 -5.89
N GLY A 168 0.72 -34.03 -4.61
CA GLY A 168 2.00 -34.58 -4.12
C GLY A 168 3.21 -33.64 -4.31
N ARG A 169 2.96 -32.36 -4.64
CA ARG A 169 3.96 -31.32 -4.90
C ARG A 169 4.23 -30.49 -3.64
N ASP A 170 4.31 -31.15 -2.50
CA ASP A 170 4.51 -30.50 -1.22
C ASP A 170 5.85 -30.82 -0.57
N ALA A 171 6.33 -29.84 0.19
CA ALA A 171 7.51 -29.92 1.03
C ALA A 171 7.19 -29.27 2.38
N THR A 172 6.99 -30.10 3.40
CA THR A 172 6.89 -29.66 4.79
C THR A 172 8.23 -29.12 5.25
N VAL A 173 8.20 -28.00 5.96
CA VAL A 173 9.35 -27.41 6.61
C VAL A 173 9.03 -27.14 8.07
N PHE A 174 9.98 -27.44 8.95
CA PHE A 174 9.88 -27.16 10.37
C PHE A 174 11.23 -26.67 10.87
N TRP A 175 11.24 -25.50 11.52
CA TRP A 175 12.49 -24.85 11.89
C TRP A 175 13.34 -25.78 12.77
N ASN A 176 14.60 -25.86 12.35
CA ASN A 176 15.73 -26.61 12.90
C ASN A 176 15.79 -28.13 12.69
N TYR A 177 14.83 -28.77 12.01
CA TYR A 177 14.98 -30.20 11.67
C TYR A 177 14.32 -30.72 10.39
N LEU A 178 13.31 -30.05 9.81
CA LEU A 178 12.78 -30.42 8.49
C LEU A 178 13.02 -29.29 7.50
N ASP A 179 13.77 -29.56 6.44
CA ASP A 179 14.19 -28.55 5.47
C ASP A 179 13.80 -28.95 4.03
N LEU A 180 13.76 -27.97 3.15
CA LEU A 180 13.70 -28.19 1.70
C LEU A 180 15.06 -27.84 1.12
N ARG A 181 15.71 -28.84 0.50
CA ARG A 181 17.02 -28.66 -0.14
C ARG A 181 17.02 -29.20 -1.56
N PHE A 182 17.56 -28.43 -2.49
CA PHE A 182 17.71 -28.84 -3.88
C PHE A 182 18.90 -28.15 -4.54
N ALA A 183 19.39 -28.71 -5.64
CA ALA A 183 20.49 -28.16 -6.43
C ALA A 183 20.20 -28.26 -7.93
N LEU A 184 20.70 -27.29 -8.69
CA LEU A 184 20.69 -27.29 -10.15
C LEU A 184 22.12 -27.32 -10.67
N PRO A 185 22.39 -27.98 -11.81
CA PRO A 185 23.74 -28.01 -12.39
C PRO A 185 24.16 -26.64 -12.94
N GLN A 186 23.22 -25.73 -13.20
CA GLN A 186 23.47 -24.35 -13.62
C GLN A 186 23.17 -23.34 -12.49
N ARG A 187 23.77 -22.14 -12.60
CA ARG A 187 23.47 -20.98 -11.74
C ARG A 187 22.01 -20.58 -11.88
N PHE A 188 21.35 -20.27 -10.77
CA PHE A 188 20.00 -19.74 -10.77
C PHE A 188 19.78 -18.65 -9.71
N VAL A 189 18.74 -17.85 -9.91
CA VAL A 189 18.28 -16.82 -8.98
C VAL A 189 16.85 -17.13 -8.55
N VAL A 190 16.61 -17.07 -7.25
CA VAL A 190 15.27 -17.22 -6.67
C VAL A 190 14.58 -15.86 -6.68
N GLU A 191 13.44 -15.75 -7.36
CA GLU A 191 12.52 -14.61 -7.23
C GLU A 191 11.33 -15.07 -6.39
N ALA A 192 11.04 -14.35 -5.30
CA ALA A 192 9.95 -14.67 -4.39
C ALA A 192 9.22 -13.37 -4.03
N ARG A 193 8.06 -13.16 -4.64
CA ARG A 193 7.30 -11.91 -4.53
C ARG A 193 5.86 -12.18 -4.13
N LEU A 194 5.27 -11.21 -3.45
CA LEU A 194 3.86 -11.22 -3.11
C LEU A 194 3.22 -9.95 -3.66
N ASP A 195 2.10 -10.10 -4.36
CA ASP A 195 1.19 -8.99 -4.63
C ASP A 195 0.04 -8.99 -3.61
N SER A 196 -1.03 -8.24 -3.85
CA SER A 196 -2.18 -8.19 -2.94
C SER A 196 -2.94 -9.53 -2.85
N GLU A 197 -2.81 -10.43 -3.80
CA GLU A 197 -3.64 -11.63 -3.92
C GLU A 197 -2.84 -12.92 -4.00
N ARG A 198 -1.59 -12.86 -4.45
CA ARG A 198 -0.82 -14.02 -4.90
C ARG A 198 0.60 -14.00 -4.36
N LEU A 199 1.08 -15.20 -4.03
CA LEU A 199 2.50 -15.52 -3.89
C LEU A 199 3.02 -16.01 -5.24
N ILE A 200 4.07 -15.38 -5.74
CA ILE A 200 4.72 -15.68 -7.02
C ILE A 200 6.15 -16.11 -6.71
N VAL A 201 6.50 -17.33 -7.09
CA VAL A 201 7.84 -17.89 -6.94
C VAL A 201 8.36 -18.28 -8.31
N ARG A 202 9.58 -17.86 -8.65
CA ARG A 202 10.25 -18.17 -9.92
C ARG A 202 11.69 -18.57 -9.70
N LEU A 203 12.19 -19.46 -10.55
CA LEU A 203 13.61 -19.68 -10.74
C LEU A 203 14.04 -19.06 -12.06
N ARG A 204 15.06 -18.20 -12.01
CA ARG A 204 15.65 -17.54 -13.19
C ARG A 204 17.06 -18.03 -13.44
N GLY A 205 17.49 -18.06 -14.69
CA GLY A 205 18.85 -18.39 -15.07
C GLY A 205 19.14 -18.08 -16.53
N ALA A 206 20.42 -17.84 -16.83
CA ALA A 206 20.83 -17.47 -18.18
C ALA A 206 20.78 -18.65 -19.15
N SER A 207 21.05 -19.86 -18.65
CA SER A 207 21.05 -21.09 -19.44
C SER A 207 19.76 -21.87 -19.20
N PRO A 208 19.05 -22.32 -20.24
CA PRO A 208 17.86 -23.16 -20.06
C PRO A 208 18.23 -24.40 -19.23
N PRO A 209 17.33 -24.87 -18.36
CA PRO A 209 17.59 -26.05 -17.57
C PRO A 209 17.90 -27.23 -18.47
N ALA A 210 18.93 -28.01 -18.12
CA ALA A 210 19.21 -29.27 -18.78
C ALA A 210 17.97 -30.15 -18.61
N ARG A 211 17.13 -30.24 -19.66
CA ARG A 211 15.88 -30.99 -19.64
C ARG A 211 16.15 -32.42 -19.17
N SER A 212 15.76 -32.77 -17.95
CA SER A 212 15.39 -34.17 -17.68
C SER A 212 13.99 -34.37 -18.24
N ALA A 213 13.92 -34.93 -19.44
CA ALA A 213 12.67 -35.31 -20.08
C ALA A 213 12.02 -36.48 -19.33
N ARG A 214 11.27 -36.16 -18.27
CA ARG A 214 10.07 -36.85 -17.80
C ARG A 214 9.53 -36.05 -16.61
N PRO A 215 8.25 -35.63 -16.60
CA PRO A 215 7.60 -35.28 -15.34
C PRO A 215 7.86 -36.43 -14.37
N VAL A 216 8.42 -36.14 -13.19
CA VAL A 216 8.42 -37.14 -12.11
C VAL A 216 6.95 -37.52 -11.93
N PRO A 217 6.53 -38.78 -12.12
CA PRO A 217 5.16 -39.17 -11.86
C PRO A 217 4.89 -38.88 -10.40
N ILE A 218 4.02 -37.92 -10.13
CA ILE A 218 3.58 -37.63 -8.77
C ILE A 218 2.23 -38.28 -8.63
N GLU A 219 2.20 -39.40 -7.92
CA GLU A 219 0.93 -40.03 -7.59
C GLU A 219 0.18 -39.12 -6.60
N PRO A 220 -1.07 -38.73 -6.90
CA PRO A 220 -1.88 -37.98 -5.96
C PRO A 220 -2.18 -38.87 -4.75
N GLU A 221 -1.52 -38.61 -3.63
CA GLU A 221 -1.85 -39.25 -2.35
C GLU A 221 -3.16 -38.67 -1.82
N ARG A 222 -4.20 -39.52 -1.69
CA ARG A 222 -5.43 -39.15 -0.97
C ARG A 222 -5.12 -39.01 0.52
N ARG A 223 -4.85 -37.78 0.97
CA ARG A 223 -4.65 -37.47 2.38
C ARG A 223 -5.94 -36.93 3.01
N PRO A 224 -6.29 -37.31 4.25
CA PRO A 224 -7.47 -36.80 4.93
C PRO A 224 -7.34 -35.28 5.17
N PRO A 225 -8.46 -34.53 5.13
CA PRO A 225 -8.45 -33.09 5.37
C PRO A 225 -7.99 -32.77 6.80
N ALA A 226 -7.33 -31.62 6.97
CA ALA A 226 -6.96 -31.11 8.28
C ALA A 226 -8.19 -30.75 9.12
N HIS A 227 -8.13 -30.97 10.44
CA HIS A 227 -9.15 -30.49 11.37
C HIS A 227 -8.91 -29.02 11.70
N ASP A 228 -9.99 -28.23 11.72
CA ASP A 228 -9.94 -26.85 12.14
C ASP A 228 -10.08 -26.74 13.66
N CYS A 229 -9.01 -26.31 14.33
CA CYS A 229 -9.05 -26.11 15.78
C CYS A 229 -9.68 -24.78 16.20
N LEU A 230 -9.96 -23.86 15.26
CA LEU A 230 -10.61 -22.59 15.57
C LEU A 230 -12.11 -22.74 15.81
N ASP A 231 -12.72 -23.77 15.22
CA ASP A 231 -14.13 -24.16 15.41
C ASP A 231 -14.29 -25.47 16.21
N CYS A 232 -13.19 -25.99 16.78
CA CYS A 232 -13.21 -27.24 17.53
C CYS A 232 -13.81 -27.03 18.93
N ALA A 233 -14.88 -27.76 19.25
CA ALA A 233 -15.55 -27.73 20.54
C ALA A 233 -14.78 -28.43 21.69
N GLN A 234 -13.53 -28.87 21.45
CA GLN A 234 -12.70 -29.55 22.45
C GLN A 234 -12.11 -28.56 23.46
N ALA A 235 -12.80 -28.39 24.60
CA ALA A 235 -12.43 -27.44 25.64
C ALA A 235 -11.12 -27.81 26.36
N ASP A 236 -10.83 -29.10 26.54
CA ASP A 236 -9.66 -29.59 27.32
C ASP A 236 -8.41 -29.86 26.47
N CYS A 237 -8.41 -29.46 25.20
CA CYS A 237 -7.25 -29.62 24.33
C CYS A 237 -6.13 -28.65 24.74
N LEU A 238 -4.93 -29.18 25.05
CA LEU A 238 -3.73 -28.40 25.39
C LEU A 238 -3.28 -27.44 24.27
N ARG A 239 -3.78 -27.64 23.03
CA ARG A 239 -3.47 -26.83 21.85
C ARG A 239 -4.56 -25.81 21.54
N ARG A 240 -5.63 -25.72 22.34
CA ARG A 240 -6.69 -24.74 22.17
C ARG A 240 -6.10 -23.34 22.29
N VAL A 241 -6.22 -22.57 21.22
CA VAL A 241 -5.88 -21.15 21.22
C VAL A 241 -7.17 -20.39 21.51
N ALA A 242 -7.22 -19.63 22.60
CA ALA A 242 -8.37 -18.78 22.87
C ALA A 242 -8.60 -17.82 21.69
N SER A 243 -9.82 -17.84 21.13
CA SER A 243 -10.20 -16.87 20.11
C SER A 243 -10.13 -15.47 20.73
N ARG A 244 -9.32 -14.58 20.14
CA ARG A 244 -9.26 -13.18 20.59
C ARG A 244 -10.50 -12.44 20.09
N PRO A 245 -11.10 -11.54 20.90
CA PRO A 245 -12.22 -10.71 20.47
C PRO A 245 -11.87 -9.93 19.20
N VAL A 246 -12.85 -9.84 18.29
CA VAL A 246 -12.74 -9.21 16.96
C VAL A 246 -12.64 -7.68 17.04
N GLY A 247 -12.92 -7.08 18.20
CA GLY A 247 -13.32 -5.66 18.34
C GLY A 247 -12.30 -4.57 17.98
N ASP A 248 -10.99 -4.84 17.89
CA ASP A 248 -9.94 -3.81 17.68
C ASP A 248 -9.22 -3.91 16.31
N ARG A 249 -9.89 -4.44 15.27
CA ARG A 249 -9.29 -4.76 13.96
C ARG A 249 -9.16 -3.60 12.95
N VAL A 250 -9.45 -2.37 13.35
CA VAL A 250 -9.33 -1.19 12.48
C VAL A 250 -8.01 -0.46 12.73
N ALA A 251 -7.29 -0.13 11.65
CA ALA A 251 -6.09 0.71 11.72
C ALA A 251 -6.25 1.95 10.82
N ALA A 252 -6.28 3.13 11.44
CA ALA A 252 -6.36 4.41 10.73
C ALA A 252 -5.01 5.14 10.72
N MET A 253 -4.62 5.63 9.53
CA MET A 253 -3.42 6.43 9.31
C MET A 253 -3.72 7.92 9.56
N PRO A 254 -2.91 8.64 10.34
CA PRO A 254 -3.14 10.06 10.60
C PRO A 254 -2.93 10.89 9.33
N VAL A 255 -3.76 11.92 9.19
CA VAL A 255 -3.71 12.90 8.12
C VAL A 255 -3.76 14.30 8.73
N ALA A 256 -2.75 15.14 8.47
CA ALA A 256 -2.71 16.49 9.01
C ALA A 256 -3.46 17.49 8.12
N GLY A 257 -4.18 18.44 8.72
CA GLY A 257 -4.85 19.53 8.00
C GLY A 257 -6.21 19.16 7.38
N TRP A 258 -6.83 18.09 7.89
CA TRP A 258 -8.10 17.55 7.40
C TRP A 258 -9.10 17.30 8.55
N PRO A 259 -9.65 18.37 9.14
CA PRO A 259 -10.65 18.28 10.21
C PRO A 259 -11.89 17.45 9.84
N GLU A 260 -12.24 17.36 8.56
CA GLU A 260 -13.36 16.53 8.08
C GLU A 260 -13.14 15.04 8.39
N PHE A 261 -11.91 14.56 8.16
CA PHE A 261 -11.56 13.17 8.43
C PHE A 261 -11.42 12.94 9.94
N ASP A 262 -10.83 13.89 10.68
CA ASP A 262 -10.72 13.81 12.14
C ASP A 262 -12.10 13.71 12.79
N THR A 263 -13.05 14.54 12.37
CA THR A 263 -14.45 14.52 12.84
C THR A 263 -15.13 13.19 12.51
N TRP A 264 -14.97 12.70 11.27
CA TRP A 264 -15.57 11.43 10.84
C TRP A 264 -15.03 10.22 11.64
N LEU A 265 -13.72 10.21 11.93
CA LEU A 265 -13.04 9.19 12.72
C LEU A 265 -13.48 9.24 14.19
N ALA A 266 -13.51 10.44 14.78
CA ALA A 266 -13.91 10.66 16.16
C ALA A 266 -15.35 10.21 16.41
N ALA A 267 -16.28 10.54 15.50
CA ALA A 267 -17.68 10.12 15.56
C ALA A 267 -17.88 8.58 15.58
N ARG A 268 -16.86 7.81 15.17
CA ARG A 268 -16.88 6.34 15.14
C ARG A 268 -15.99 5.70 16.21
N GLY A 269 -15.40 6.49 17.10
CA GLY A 269 -14.47 5.98 18.12
C GLY A 269 -13.20 5.35 17.53
N ILE A 270 -12.86 5.67 16.27
CA ILE A 270 -11.70 5.07 15.59
C ILE A 270 -10.44 5.79 16.06
N ARG A 271 -9.57 5.06 16.75
CA ARG A 271 -8.30 5.60 17.25
C ARG A 271 -7.26 5.61 16.13
N LEU A 272 -6.64 6.78 15.93
CA LEU A 272 -5.51 6.93 15.04
C LEU A 272 -4.32 6.10 15.52
N ARG A 273 -3.68 5.40 14.59
CA ARG A 273 -2.42 4.70 14.84
C ARG A 273 -1.29 5.65 14.47
N ALA A 274 -0.68 6.25 15.49
CA ALA A 274 0.40 7.22 15.30
C ALA A 274 1.48 6.68 14.36
N THR A 275 1.85 7.50 13.37
CA THR A 275 3.14 7.38 12.69
C THR A 275 4.25 7.60 13.72
N SER A 276 5.41 6.97 13.58
CA SER A 276 6.57 7.33 14.40
C SER A 276 6.87 8.83 14.29
N PRO A 277 7.69 9.44 15.16
CA PRO A 277 8.42 10.64 14.75
C PRO A 277 9.00 10.38 13.36
N THR A 278 8.80 11.35 12.46
CA THR A 278 9.09 11.26 11.02
C THR A 278 10.34 10.41 10.75
N GLY A 279 10.29 9.42 9.86
CA GLY A 279 11.50 8.65 9.55
C GLY A 279 12.61 9.59 9.05
N LEU A 280 13.90 9.25 9.25
CA LEU A 280 15.01 10.04 8.69
C LEU A 280 14.82 10.28 7.18
N ALA A 281 14.36 9.26 6.45
CA ALA A 281 14.02 9.34 5.03
C ALA A 281 12.89 10.36 4.74
N GLU A 282 11.80 10.34 5.51
CA GLU A 282 10.70 11.30 5.33
C GLU A 282 11.16 12.73 5.59
N ARG A 283 11.90 12.97 6.69
CA ARG A 283 12.46 14.30 7.00
C ARG A 283 13.36 14.79 5.88
N TRP A 284 14.27 13.94 5.41
CA TRP A 284 15.19 14.27 4.33
C TRP A 284 14.44 14.68 3.06
N HIS A 285 13.44 13.88 2.65
CA HIS A 285 12.62 14.20 1.48
C HIS A 285 11.83 15.50 1.65
N ARG A 286 11.27 15.80 2.83
CA ARG A 286 10.59 17.08 3.09
C ARG A 286 11.54 18.28 3.01
N LEU A 287 12.76 18.15 3.55
CA LEU A 287 13.79 19.18 3.46
C LEU A 287 14.25 19.39 2.01
N ALA A 288 14.48 18.30 1.27
CA ALA A 288 14.85 18.36 -0.14
C ALA A 288 13.73 19.00 -1.00
N ALA A 289 12.47 18.71 -0.69
CA ALA A 289 11.32 19.37 -1.32
C ALA A 289 11.30 20.88 -1.05
N HIS A 290 11.64 21.30 0.17
CA HIS A 290 11.76 22.72 0.52
C HIS A 290 12.90 23.40 -0.26
N ALA A 291 14.07 22.75 -0.37
CA ALA A 291 15.20 23.25 -1.15
C ALA A 291 14.86 23.38 -2.66
N CYS A 292 14.00 22.52 -3.18
CA CYS A 292 13.55 22.54 -4.58
C CYS A 292 12.33 23.45 -4.86
N ARG A 293 12.04 24.47 -4.03
CA ARG A 293 10.83 25.32 -4.19
C ARG A 293 10.68 26.01 -5.55
N HIS A 294 11.79 26.26 -6.25
CA HIS A 294 11.84 26.84 -7.59
C HIS A 294 11.99 25.79 -8.71
N ARG A 295 11.90 24.50 -8.38
CA ARG A 295 11.96 23.36 -9.32
C ARG A 295 10.78 22.43 -9.06
N PRO A 296 9.59 22.75 -9.60
CA PRO A 296 8.34 22.11 -9.18
C PRO A 296 8.31 20.59 -9.38
N ALA A 297 8.84 20.06 -10.48
CA ALA A 297 8.99 18.61 -10.71
C ALA A 297 9.78 17.92 -9.60
N ARG A 298 10.98 18.42 -9.31
CA ARG A 298 11.89 17.83 -8.30
C ARG A 298 11.27 17.90 -6.91
N ARG A 299 10.61 19.03 -6.61
CA ARG A 299 9.86 19.17 -5.35
C ARG A 299 8.76 18.13 -5.24
N GLN A 300 7.97 17.92 -6.30
CA GLN A 300 6.89 16.93 -6.29
C GLN A 300 7.42 15.51 -6.10
N HIS A 301 8.51 15.15 -6.79
CA HIS A 301 9.16 13.85 -6.63
C HIS A 301 9.57 13.59 -5.16
N HIS A 302 10.16 14.58 -4.50
CA HIS A 302 10.52 14.46 -3.08
C HIS A 302 9.30 14.36 -2.16
N LEU A 303 8.21 15.09 -2.42
CA LEU A 303 6.99 14.96 -1.62
C LEU A 303 6.38 13.56 -1.73
N VAL A 304 6.32 13.03 -2.96
CA VAL A 304 5.84 11.68 -3.25
C VAL A 304 6.69 10.63 -2.53
N ALA A 305 8.02 10.78 -2.55
CA ALA A 305 8.92 9.88 -1.82
C ALA A 305 8.78 9.99 -0.29
N ALA A 306 8.48 11.19 0.24
CA ALA A 306 8.16 11.38 1.65
C ALA A 306 6.87 10.64 2.06
N ASP A 307 5.85 10.67 1.20
CA ASP A 307 4.59 9.95 1.43
C ASP A 307 4.80 8.42 1.41
N ASP A 308 5.62 7.90 0.48
CA ASP A 308 5.99 6.47 0.43
C ASP A 308 6.74 6.01 1.69
N ALA A 309 7.68 6.83 2.16
CA ALA A 309 8.40 6.59 3.40
C ALA A 309 7.45 6.57 4.60
N ARG A 310 6.50 7.52 4.65
CA ARG A 310 5.48 7.60 5.71
C ARG A 310 4.55 6.39 5.71
N ALA A 311 4.05 5.97 4.54
CA ALA A 311 3.19 4.80 4.39
C ALA A 311 3.91 3.51 4.83
N THR A 312 5.19 3.37 4.47
CA THR A 312 6.03 2.23 4.87
C THR A 312 6.24 2.20 6.39
N ALA A 313 6.57 3.34 7.00
CA ALA A 313 6.77 3.43 8.45
C ALA A 313 5.48 3.17 9.24
N TRP A 314 4.35 3.64 8.72
CA TRP A 314 3.04 3.35 9.31
C TRP A 314 2.68 1.87 9.25
N LEU A 315 2.86 1.23 8.09
CA LEU A 315 2.55 -0.20 7.88
C LEU A 315 3.29 -1.11 8.87
N ALA A 316 4.54 -0.79 9.24
CA ALA A 316 5.32 -1.55 10.22
C ALA A 316 4.70 -1.58 11.64
N ARG A 317 3.74 -0.69 11.93
CA ARG A 317 3.04 -0.57 13.22
C ARG A 317 1.59 -1.05 13.17
N VAL A 318 1.09 -1.35 11.97
CA VAL A 318 -0.27 -1.87 11.79
C VAL A 318 -0.30 -3.32 12.30
N PRO A 319 -1.21 -3.65 13.25
CA PRO A 319 -1.39 -5.03 13.69
C PRO A 319 -1.67 -5.94 12.51
N THR A 320 -1.08 -7.14 12.51
CA THR A 320 -1.28 -8.08 11.41
C THR A 320 -2.75 -8.50 11.29
N GLU A 321 -3.44 -8.66 12.42
CA GLU A 321 -4.87 -8.96 12.48
C GLU A 321 -5.81 -7.82 12.07
N ALA A 322 -5.30 -6.62 11.77
CA ALA A 322 -6.15 -5.54 11.27
C ALA A 322 -6.81 -5.97 9.95
N ASP A 323 -8.15 -6.02 9.97
CA ASP A 323 -8.99 -6.43 8.85
C ASP A 323 -9.51 -5.24 8.04
N GLU A 324 -9.38 -4.03 8.61
CA GLU A 324 -9.70 -2.78 7.95
C GLU A 324 -8.59 -1.74 8.10
N LEU A 325 -8.24 -1.12 6.98
CA LEU A 325 -7.29 -0.01 6.91
C LEU A 325 -8.01 1.25 6.47
N ILE A 326 -7.81 2.33 7.21
CA ILE A 326 -8.29 3.67 6.84
C ILE A 326 -7.07 4.51 6.49
N VAL A 327 -6.89 4.82 5.21
CA VAL A 327 -5.63 5.38 4.70
C VAL A 327 -5.89 6.56 3.75
N PRO A 328 -5.01 7.57 3.73
CA PRO A 328 -5.10 8.64 2.75
C PRO A 328 -4.69 8.15 1.36
N VAL A 329 -5.21 8.80 0.32
CA VAL A 329 -5.02 8.39 -1.08
C VAL A 329 -3.54 8.33 -1.50
N GLU A 330 -2.65 9.15 -0.92
CA GLU A 330 -1.21 9.12 -1.24
C GLU A 330 -0.52 7.82 -0.82
N ALA A 331 -1.04 7.14 0.21
CA ALA A 331 -0.47 5.89 0.70
C ALA A 331 -0.89 4.68 -0.16
N LEU A 332 -1.97 4.79 -0.94
CA LEU A 332 -2.59 3.65 -1.62
C LEU A 332 -1.65 2.94 -2.58
N ALA A 333 -0.97 3.68 -3.46
CA ALA A 333 -0.10 3.06 -4.45
C ALA A 333 1.04 2.25 -3.81
N GLU A 334 1.65 2.78 -2.75
CA GLU A 334 2.74 2.10 -2.04
C GLU A 334 2.24 0.90 -1.23
N LEU A 335 1.10 1.04 -0.52
CA LEU A 335 0.50 -0.07 0.21
C LEU A 335 0.04 -1.19 -0.73
N GLN A 336 -0.52 -0.83 -1.90
CA GLN A 336 -0.90 -1.78 -2.94
C GLN A 336 0.32 -2.50 -3.52
N ARG A 337 1.39 -1.75 -3.85
CA ARG A 337 2.65 -2.31 -4.37
C ARG A 337 3.28 -3.31 -3.40
N ARG A 338 3.13 -3.09 -2.09
CA ARG A 338 3.59 -4.01 -1.04
C ARG A 338 2.64 -5.17 -0.75
N GLY A 339 1.51 -5.24 -1.45
CA GLY A 339 0.44 -6.21 -1.21
C GLY A 339 -0.21 -6.06 0.16
N ALA A 340 -0.06 -4.90 0.82
CA ALA A 340 -0.49 -4.66 2.20
C ALA A 340 -2.01 -4.45 2.35
N LEU A 341 -2.68 -4.12 1.25
CA LEU A 341 -4.13 -3.95 1.15
C LEU A 341 -4.86 -5.29 0.93
N GLY A 342 -4.14 -6.33 0.51
CA GLY A 342 -4.71 -7.65 0.20
C GLY A 342 -5.56 -8.22 1.33
N GLY A 343 -6.73 -8.76 0.99
CA GLY A 343 -7.68 -9.38 1.92
C GLY A 343 -8.36 -8.43 2.91
N ARG A 344 -7.88 -7.19 3.05
CA ARG A 344 -8.38 -6.22 4.02
C ARG A 344 -9.46 -5.36 3.40
N ARG A 345 -10.42 -4.95 4.22
CA ARG A 345 -11.30 -3.83 3.89
C ARG A 345 -10.47 -2.54 3.86
N VAL A 346 -10.65 -1.72 2.85
CA VAL A 346 -9.91 -0.45 2.73
C VAL A 346 -10.91 0.70 2.66
N THR A 347 -10.81 1.61 3.62
CA THR A 347 -11.51 2.91 3.58
C THR A 347 -10.48 3.98 3.18
N VAL A 348 -10.79 4.77 2.16
CA VAL A 348 -9.85 5.76 1.60
C VAL A 348 -10.26 7.16 1.99
N MET A 349 -9.33 7.94 2.54
CA MET A 349 -9.49 9.38 2.76
C MET A 349 -8.92 10.14 1.55
N MET A 350 -9.78 10.81 0.79
CA MET A 350 -9.37 11.58 -0.39
C MET A 350 -8.84 12.95 0.01
N THR A 351 -7.55 13.00 0.28
CA THR A 351 -6.76 14.21 0.59
C THR A 351 -6.27 14.96 -0.65
N ARG A 352 -6.47 14.37 -1.83
CA ARG A 352 -6.25 14.98 -3.15
C ARG A 352 -7.09 14.28 -4.21
N SER A 353 -7.12 14.85 -5.42
CA SER A 353 -7.72 14.18 -6.58
C SER A 353 -7.02 12.86 -6.90
N PRO A 354 -7.76 11.83 -7.39
CA PRO A 354 -7.15 10.61 -7.92
C PRO A 354 -6.12 10.92 -9.01
N LEU A 355 -5.03 10.15 -9.09
CA LEU A 355 -3.99 10.37 -10.11
C LEU A 355 -4.53 10.26 -11.53
N ARG A 356 -5.49 9.35 -11.80
CA ARG A 356 -6.17 9.26 -13.10
C ARG A 356 -6.99 10.51 -13.42
N MET A 357 -7.67 11.09 -12.41
CA MET A 357 -8.38 12.35 -12.57
C MET A 357 -7.39 13.49 -12.87
N LEU A 358 -6.30 13.56 -12.10
CA LEU A 358 -5.23 14.54 -12.30
C LEU A 358 -4.64 14.45 -13.71
N HIS A 359 -4.28 13.25 -14.18
CA HIS A 359 -3.75 13.05 -15.52
C HIS A 359 -4.75 13.48 -16.60
N GLN A 360 -6.03 13.11 -16.47
CA GLN A 360 -7.08 13.56 -17.39
C GLN A 360 -7.19 15.09 -17.41
N GLN A 361 -7.12 15.75 -16.25
CA GLN A 361 -7.13 17.21 -16.16
C GLN A 361 -5.90 17.82 -16.84
N LEU A 362 -4.73 17.19 -16.74
CA LEU A 362 -3.50 17.64 -17.40
C LEU A 362 -3.54 17.37 -18.93
N ASP A 363 -4.15 16.27 -19.37
CA ASP A 363 -4.33 15.93 -20.79
C ASP A 363 -5.19 16.98 -21.51
N GLY A 364 -6.27 17.42 -20.87
CA GLY A 364 -7.16 18.46 -21.41
C GLY A 364 -6.50 19.83 -21.59
N GLN A 365 -5.25 20.01 -21.13
CA GLN A 365 -4.48 21.26 -21.21
C GLN A 365 -3.31 21.17 -22.20
N ALA A 366 -3.22 20.09 -22.97
CA ALA A 366 -2.07 19.83 -23.86
C ALA A 366 -1.84 20.90 -24.95
N GLY A 367 -2.83 21.75 -25.22
CA GLY A 367 -2.75 22.85 -26.19
C GLY A 367 -2.34 24.22 -25.61
N GLU A 368 -2.22 24.37 -24.28
CA GLU A 368 -1.82 25.66 -23.69
C GLU A 368 -0.29 25.86 -23.71
N PRO A 369 0.21 27.09 -23.96
CA PRO A 369 1.65 27.40 -23.91
C PRO A 369 2.31 27.05 -22.56
N ALA A 370 1.53 27.04 -21.47
CA ALA A 370 1.96 26.66 -20.12
C ALA A 370 2.01 25.13 -19.88
N ALA A 371 1.66 24.30 -20.88
CA ALA A 371 1.54 22.85 -20.75
C ALA A 371 2.86 22.13 -20.43
N ALA A 372 4.01 22.72 -20.76
CA ALA A 372 5.32 22.13 -20.47
C ALA A 372 5.54 21.90 -18.95
N GLY A 373 5.20 22.90 -18.12
CA GLY A 373 5.28 22.78 -16.66
C GLY A 373 4.21 21.86 -16.06
N LEU A 374 3.08 21.67 -16.75
CA LEU A 374 1.99 20.79 -16.31
C LEU A 374 2.32 19.30 -16.48
N ARG A 375 3.07 18.93 -17.53
CA ARG A 375 3.50 17.54 -17.79
C ARG A 375 4.41 16.99 -16.69
N GLU A 376 5.14 17.85 -16.00
CA GLU A 376 6.06 17.48 -14.91
C GLU A 376 5.37 16.94 -13.65
N TYR A 377 4.05 17.12 -13.52
CA TYR A 377 3.28 16.64 -12.36
C TYR A 377 2.70 15.23 -12.56
N ARG A 378 2.99 14.58 -13.69
CA ARG A 378 2.54 13.21 -13.94
C ARG A 378 3.27 12.23 -13.02
N ALA A 379 2.47 11.44 -12.31
CA ALA A 379 2.94 10.22 -11.69
C ALA A 379 3.25 9.14 -12.76
N PRO A 380 4.22 8.24 -12.50
CA PRO A 380 4.49 7.12 -13.40
C PRO A 380 3.30 6.14 -13.47
N ASP A 381 3.12 5.48 -14.61
CA ASP A 381 1.93 4.64 -14.90
C ASP A 381 1.66 3.58 -13.85
N TRP A 382 2.70 2.87 -13.38
CA TRP A 382 2.57 1.86 -12.33
C TRP A 382 1.88 2.40 -11.08
N ARG A 383 2.12 3.68 -10.75
CA ARG A 383 1.58 4.33 -9.55
C ARG A 383 0.13 4.72 -9.77
N VAL A 384 -0.18 5.22 -10.97
CA VAL A 384 -1.54 5.55 -11.40
C VAL A 384 -2.42 4.30 -11.37
N ASP A 385 -1.89 3.18 -11.86
CA ASP A 385 -2.59 1.90 -11.89
C ASP A 385 -2.73 1.25 -10.52
N ALA A 386 -1.68 1.30 -9.69
CA ALA A 386 -1.72 0.80 -8.33
C ALA A 386 -2.74 1.57 -7.47
N GLU A 387 -2.74 2.91 -7.54
CA GLU A 387 -3.74 3.72 -6.84
C GLU A 387 -5.15 3.44 -7.34
N TRP A 388 -5.36 3.37 -8.64
CA TRP A 388 -6.69 3.10 -9.20
C TRP A 388 -7.21 1.71 -8.83
N THR A 389 -6.34 0.71 -8.85
CA THR A 389 -6.68 -0.66 -8.43
C THR A 389 -7.11 -0.68 -6.97
N ALA A 390 -6.34 -0.03 -6.09
CA ALA A 390 -6.68 0.09 -4.68
C ALA A 390 -7.98 0.87 -4.43
N LEU A 391 -8.21 1.97 -5.16
CA LEU A 391 -9.44 2.76 -5.08
C LEU A 391 -10.68 1.94 -5.48
N ARG A 392 -10.60 1.16 -6.56
CA ARG A 392 -11.71 0.28 -6.99
C ARG A 392 -12.01 -0.84 -5.98
N GLY A 393 -10.99 -1.32 -5.27
CA GLY A 393 -11.15 -2.33 -4.22
C GLY A 393 -11.56 -1.76 -2.85
N ALA A 394 -11.64 -0.43 -2.70
CA ALA A 394 -12.01 0.18 -1.44
C ALA A 394 -13.46 -0.11 -1.07
N VAL A 395 -13.73 -0.45 0.19
CA VAL A 395 -15.10 -0.64 0.70
C VAL A 395 -15.83 0.69 0.89
N ARG A 396 -15.06 1.78 1.04
CA ARG A 396 -15.59 3.14 1.22
C ARG A 396 -14.54 4.17 0.80
N VAL A 397 -14.99 5.26 0.20
CA VAL A 397 -14.15 6.42 -0.12
C VAL A 397 -14.77 7.66 0.53
N LEU A 398 -13.99 8.36 1.36
CA LEU A 398 -14.37 9.56 2.06
C LEU A 398 -13.81 10.77 1.32
N THR A 399 -14.64 11.75 1.00
CA THR A 399 -14.16 13.02 0.44
C THR A 399 -15.11 14.16 0.76
N PRO A 400 -14.63 15.34 1.18
CA PRO A 400 -15.49 16.54 1.17
C PRO A 400 -15.57 17.18 -0.23
N HIS A 401 -14.76 16.72 -1.18
CA HIS A 401 -14.58 17.37 -2.47
C HIS A 401 -15.66 16.93 -3.49
N HIS A 402 -16.61 17.82 -3.79
CA HIS A 402 -17.76 17.52 -4.65
C HIS A 402 -17.38 17.03 -6.05
N ALA A 403 -16.39 17.65 -6.70
CA ALA A 403 -15.96 17.24 -8.03
C ALA A 403 -15.29 15.84 -8.04
N VAL A 404 -14.50 15.50 -7.02
CA VAL A 404 -13.90 14.17 -6.85
C VAL A 404 -15.00 13.14 -6.60
N ALA A 405 -15.96 13.45 -5.71
CA ALA A 405 -17.08 12.55 -5.44
C ALA A 405 -17.90 12.24 -6.71
N ARG A 406 -18.22 13.28 -7.48
CA ARG A 406 -18.90 13.13 -8.78
C ARG A 406 -18.07 12.28 -9.74
N TRP A 407 -16.79 12.60 -9.91
CA TRP A 407 -15.90 11.93 -10.86
C TRP A 407 -15.71 10.44 -10.56
N LEU A 408 -15.67 10.06 -9.28
CA LEU A 408 -15.60 8.67 -8.83
C LEU A 408 -16.92 7.93 -9.12
N ARG A 409 -18.06 8.56 -8.78
CA ARG A 409 -19.39 7.97 -9.00
C ARG A 409 -19.69 7.73 -10.47
N THR A 410 -19.31 8.64 -11.37
CA THR A 410 -19.47 8.44 -12.83
C THR A 410 -18.59 7.32 -13.40
N ARG A 411 -17.67 6.77 -12.60
CA ARG A 411 -16.78 5.66 -12.98
C ARG A 411 -17.10 4.35 -12.25
N GLY A 412 -18.30 4.26 -11.67
CA GLY A 412 -18.79 3.04 -11.03
C GLY A 412 -18.37 2.86 -9.57
N LEU A 413 -17.70 3.84 -8.95
CA LEU A 413 -17.43 3.81 -7.51
C LEU A 413 -18.59 4.49 -6.79
N HIS A 414 -19.56 3.70 -6.34
CA HIS A 414 -20.78 4.22 -5.71
C HIS A 414 -20.64 4.37 -4.19
N GLN A 415 -19.73 3.64 -3.54
CA GLN A 415 -19.41 3.73 -2.10
C GLN A 415 -18.59 4.99 -1.73
N VAL A 416 -19.02 6.16 -2.19
CA VAL A 416 -18.37 7.45 -1.95
C VAL A 416 -19.20 8.28 -0.98
N ASP A 417 -18.68 8.45 0.23
CA ASP A 417 -19.27 9.29 1.28
C ASP A 417 -18.77 10.73 1.08
N LEU A 418 -19.70 11.61 0.75
CA LEU A 418 -19.44 13.04 0.65
C LEU A 418 -19.51 13.63 2.06
N LEU A 419 -18.37 14.12 2.56
CA LEU A 419 -18.28 14.79 3.85
C LEU A 419 -18.61 16.28 3.70
N GLU A 420 -19.08 16.90 4.77
CA GLU A 420 -19.19 18.36 4.79
C GLU A 420 -17.81 18.98 4.95
N TRP A 421 -17.53 20.07 4.22
CA TRP A 421 -16.34 20.87 4.45
C TRP A 421 -16.41 21.51 5.83
N ASP A 422 -15.30 21.45 6.58
CA ASP A 422 -15.15 22.19 7.83
C ASP A 422 -15.11 23.69 7.51
N ARG A 423 -16.20 24.39 7.86
CA ARG A 423 -16.40 25.80 7.57
C ARG A 423 -16.14 26.62 8.83
N PRO A 424 -15.29 27.66 8.76
CA PRO A 424 -15.15 28.61 9.85
C PRO A 424 -16.50 29.26 10.19
N ALA A 425 -16.66 29.68 11.44
CA ALA A 425 -17.79 30.50 11.84
C ALA A 425 -17.86 31.77 10.99
N ALA A 426 -19.09 32.25 10.74
CA ALA A 426 -19.30 33.46 9.95
C ALA A 426 -18.68 34.68 10.65
N THR A 427 -17.80 35.39 9.96
CA THR A 427 -17.11 36.59 10.47
C THR A 427 -17.13 37.66 9.37
N PRO A 428 -18.23 38.42 9.21
CA PRO A 428 -18.36 39.38 8.12
C PRO A 428 -17.20 40.38 8.08
N SER A 429 -16.69 40.68 6.90
CA SER A 429 -15.63 41.68 6.69
C SER A 429 -16.12 42.80 5.78
N ALA A 430 -15.64 44.02 6.01
CA ALA A 430 -15.88 45.12 5.08
C ALA A 430 -15.23 44.79 3.73
N ARG A 431 -15.95 45.04 2.65
CA ARG A 431 -15.50 44.74 1.29
C ARG A 431 -14.52 45.82 0.83
N GLY A 432 -13.28 45.43 0.57
CA GLY A 432 -12.28 46.33 -0.01
C GLY A 432 -12.26 46.27 -1.53
N SER A 433 -11.16 46.74 -2.12
CA SER A 433 -10.96 46.82 -3.59
C SER A 433 -9.94 45.82 -4.13
N THR A 434 -9.21 45.12 -3.26
CA THR A 434 -8.11 44.23 -3.67
C THR A 434 -8.59 42.81 -3.92
N LEU A 435 -8.17 42.24 -5.04
CA LEU A 435 -8.42 40.85 -5.40
C LEU A 435 -7.37 39.95 -4.73
N LEU A 436 -7.80 38.92 -4.00
CA LEU A 436 -6.90 37.95 -3.39
C LEU A 436 -6.76 36.68 -4.26
N PHE A 437 -5.52 36.32 -4.59
CA PHE A 437 -5.14 35.02 -5.14
C PHE A 437 -4.45 34.16 -4.07
N PRO A 438 -5.17 33.22 -3.42
CA PRO A 438 -4.68 32.48 -2.26
C PRO A 438 -3.86 31.25 -2.66
N ALA A 439 -2.94 31.40 -3.61
CA ALA A 439 -2.14 30.31 -4.12
C ALA A 439 -0.75 30.78 -4.59
N SER A 440 0.14 29.80 -4.80
CA SER A 440 1.42 30.05 -5.47
C SER A 440 1.19 30.36 -6.95
N SER A 441 2.07 31.18 -7.51
CA SER A 441 2.05 31.67 -8.90
C SER A 441 2.46 30.56 -9.87
N LEU A 442 1.63 29.51 -9.94
CA LEU A 442 1.87 28.27 -10.67
C LEU A 442 0.77 28.06 -11.72
N ALA A 443 1.13 27.46 -12.85
CA ALA A 443 0.21 27.17 -13.95
C ALA A 443 -0.98 26.32 -13.47
N ARG A 444 -0.74 25.27 -12.66
CA ARG A 444 -1.82 24.42 -12.12
C ARG A 444 -2.82 25.16 -11.22
N LYS A 445 -2.46 26.36 -10.74
CA LYS A 445 -3.31 27.23 -9.92
C LYS A 445 -4.03 28.30 -10.75
N GLY A 446 -3.85 28.31 -12.07
CA GLY A 446 -4.49 29.26 -12.99
C GLY A 446 -3.82 30.63 -12.99
N ALA A 447 -2.60 30.75 -12.47
CA ALA A 447 -1.90 32.03 -12.38
C ALA A 447 -1.71 32.75 -13.73
N PRO A 448 -1.42 32.07 -14.86
CA PRO A 448 -1.28 32.74 -16.16
C PRO A 448 -2.56 33.43 -16.64
N ALA A 449 -3.68 32.71 -16.63
CA ALA A 449 -4.98 33.25 -17.00
C ALA A 449 -5.41 34.42 -16.09
N LEU A 450 -5.16 34.29 -14.77
CA LEU A 450 -5.45 35.35 -13.83
C LEU A 450 -4.62 36.62 -14.10
N ARG A 451 -3.33 36.46 -14.45
CA ARG A 451 -2.46 37.59 -14.79
C ARG A 451 -2.97 38.37 -16.00
N GLU A 452 -3.43 37.67 -17.03
CA GLU A 452 -3.98 38.30 -18.22
C GLU A 452 -5.28 39.05 -17.89
N ALA A 453 -6.18 38.43 -17.14
CA ALA A 453 -7.42 39.07 -16.70
C ALA A 453 -7.17 40.32 -15.84
N CYS A 454 -6.24 40.25 -14.87
CA CYS A 454 -5.91 41.39 -14.02
C CYS A 454 -5.27 42.54 -14.82
N ARG A 455 -4.43 42.24 -15.81
CA ARG A 455 -3.87 43.27 -16.71
C ARG A 455 -4.93 43.94 -17.56
N ALA A 456 -5.88 43.17 -18.09
CA ALA A 456 -6.97 43.70 -18.91
C ALA A 456 -7.90 44.63 -18.12
N LEU A 457 -8.13 44.32 -16.84
CA LEU A 457 -9.08 45.05 -15.99
C LEU A 457 -8.44 46.09 -15.06
N GLY A 458 -7.11 46.13 -14.94
CA GLY A 458 -6.41 47.06 -14.04
C GLY A 458 -6.68 46.79 -12.55
N LEU A 459 -6.97 45.55 -12.17
CA LEU A 459 -7.36 45.21 -10.79
C LEU A 459 -6.14 45.09 -9.85
N PRO A 460 -6.18 45.67 -8.64
CA PRO A 460 -5.15 45.45 -7.63
C PRO A 460 -5.21 44.00 -7.13
N LEU A 461 -4.05 43.33 -7.09
CA LEU A 461 -3.94 41.90 -6.81
C LEU A 461 -3.04 41.64 -5.60
N ALA A 462 -3.49 40.86 -4.63
CA ALA A 462 -2.66 40.30 -3.57
C ALA A 462 -2.41 38.80 -3.80
N VAL A 463 -1.18 38.32 -3.60
CA VAL A 463 -0.77 36.93 -3.87
C VAL A 463 -0.16 36.30 -2.62
N LEU A 464 -0.71 35.17 -2.18
CA LEU A 464 -0.30 34.55 -0.91
C LEU A 464 0.85 33.53 -1.06
N GLY A 465 0.93 32.80 -2.18
CA GLY A 465 1.84 31.69 -2.30
C GLY A 465 3.28 32.10 -2.64
N ARG A 466 4.24 31.40 -2.02
CA ARG A 466 5.68 31.71 -2.10
C ARG A 466 6.40 31.13 -3.32
N ALA A 467 5.78 30.21 -4.05
CA ALA A 467 6.38 29.61 -5.26
C ALA A 467 5.91 30.33 -6.52
N SER A 468 6.75 30.36 -7.54
CA SER A 468 6.48 31.00 -8.83
C SER A 468 7.05 30.16 -9.97
N GLU A 469 6.37 30.12 -11.12
CA GLU A 469 6.86 29.48 -12.35
C GLU A 469 8.21 30.07 -12.80
N SER A 470 8.33 31.40 -12.70
CA SER A 470 9.53 32.14 -13.09
C SER A 470 9.77 33.34 -12.16
N PRO A 471 11.03 33.82 -12.06
CA PRO A 471 11.31 35.13 -11.48
C PRO A 471 10.52 36.21 -12.22
N GLY A 472 9.93 37.17 -11.49
CA GLY A 472 9.21 38.29 -12.10
C GLY A 472 7.88 37.94 -12.78
N PHE A 473 7.25 36.81 -12.43
CA PHE A 473 6.02 36.33 -13.08
C PHE A 473 4.90 37.40 -13.19
N TRP A 474 4.78 38.25 -12.16
CA TRP A 474 3.79 39.34 -12.07
C TRP A 474 4.30 40.70 -12.58
N HIS A 475 5.41 40.80 -13.33
CA HIS A 475 5.90 42.10 -13.85
C HIS A 475 4.77 42.90 -14.53
N GLY A 476 4.62 44.18 -14.19
CA GLY A 476 3.55 45.05 -14.67
C GLY A 476 2.22 44.97 -13.92
N LEU A 477 2.08 44.03 -12.97
CA LEU A 477 1.04 44.01 -11.94
C LEU A 477 1.76 44.04 -10.59
N ALA A 478 1.93 45.20 -9.97
CA ALA A 478 2.59 45.28 -8.67
C ALA A 478 1.68 44.65 -7.60
N PRO A 479 1.96 43.43 -7.07
CA PRO A 479 1.04 42.80 -6.15
C PRO A 479 1.04 43.56 -4.82
N VAL A 480 -0.15 43.80 -4.29
CA VAL A 480 -0.33 44.51 -3.01
C VAL A 480 0.11 43.59 -1.87
N PRO A 481 0.97 44.04 -0.94
CA PRO A 481 1.33 43.27 0.22
C PRO A 481 0.09 43.06 1.10
N LEU A 482 -0.07 41.85 1.64
CA LEU A 482 -1.08 41.58 2.66
C LEU A 482 -0.61 42.15 4.00
N ASP A 483 -1.56 42.67 4.76
CA ASP A 483 -1.33 43.07 6.15
C ASP A 483 -0.96 41.83 6.98
N ALA A 484 0.08 41.97 7.81
CA ALA A 484 0.62 40.88 8.61
C ALA A 484 -0.29 40.51 9.78
N ASP A 485 -1.07 41.47 10.29
CA ASP A 485 -1.96 41.33 11.43
C ASP A 485 -3.38 40.91 10.99
N ASP A 486 -3.85 41.42 9.83
CA ASP A 486 -5.10 40.98 9.20
C ASP A 486 -4.97 40.76 7.68
N PRO A 487 -4.73 39.52 7.22
CA PRO A 487 -4.58 39.23 5.80
C PRO A 487 -5.87 39.42 4.97
N TRP A 488 -7.00 39.77 5.60
CA TRP A 488 -8.26 40.07 4.95
C TRP A 488 -8.52 41.56 4.79
N HIS A 489 -7.68 42.43 5.37
CA HIS A 489 -7.82 43.86 5.25
C HIS A 489 -7.77 44.32 3.78
N GLY A 490 -8.76 45.12 3.36
CA GLY A 490 -8.83 45.66 2.00
C GLY A 490 -9.19 44.64 0.90
N ILE A 491 -9.49 43.38 1.24
CA ILE A 491 -9.87 42.37 0.26
C ILE A 491 -11.34 42.54 -0.16
N GLY A 492 -11.56 42.66 -1.47
CA GLY A 492 -12.89 42.82 -2.08
C GLY A 492 -13.47 41.54 -2.66
N ALA A 493 -12.62 40.62 -3.12
CA ALA A 493 -12.99 39.34 -3.71
C ALA A 493 -11.82 38.35 -3.64
N VAL A 494 -12.12 37.05 -3.70
CA VAL A 494 -11.12 35.99 -3.78
C VAL A 494 -11.26 35.22 -5.09
N VAL A 495 -10.15 35.00 -5.78
CA VAL A 495 -10.12 34.28 -7.06
C VAL A 495 -9.16 33.11 -7.02
N LEU A 496 -9.61 31.93 -7.46
CA LEU A 496 -8.77 30.74 -7.59
C LEU A 496 -9.17 29.95 -8.84
N PRO A 497 -8.64 30.32 -10.02
CA PRO A 497 -8.98 29.67 -11.28
C PRO A 497 -8.17 28.39 -11.49
N ALA A 498 -8.04 27.56 -10.44
CA ALA A 498 -7.12 26.45 -10.43
C ALA A 498 -7.54 25.29 -11.36
N HIS A 499 -6.58 24.61 -11.97
CA HIS A 499 -6.83 23.30 -12.58
C HIS A 499 -6.79 22.19 -11.54
N VAL A 500 -5.98 22.40 -10.49
CA VAL A 500 -5.77 21.44 -9.39
C VAL A 500 -5.83 22.16 -8.04
N GLU A 501 -6.88 21.86 -7.29
CA GLU A 501 -7.04 22.23 -5.88
C GLU A 501 -7.55 21.01 -5.10
N HIS A 502 -7.14 20.92 -3.84
CA HIS A 502 -7.44 19.77 -2.99
C HIS A 502 -8.04 20.20 -1.66
N ALA A 503 -7.62 21.36 -1.12
CA ALA A 503 -8.05 21.85 0.18
C ALA A 503 -8.27 23.37 0.11
N PRO A 504 -9.45 23.83 -0.35
CA PRO A 504 -9.76 25.24 -0.61
C PRO A 504 -10.01 26.04 0.69
N ARG A 505 -9.11 25.95 1.69
CA ARG A 505 -9.29 26.54 3.03
C ARG A 505 -9.50 28.05 2.99
N TRP A 506 -8.75 28.76 2.15
CA TRP A 506 -8.90 30.21 1.95
C TRP A 506 -10.23 30.56 1.30
N LEU A 507 -10.77 29.72 0.41
CA LEU A 507 -12.09 29.97 -0.17
C LEU A 507 -13.19 29.79 0.88
N LEU A 508 -13.09 28.77 1.73
CA LEU A 508 -14.01 28.56 2.85
C LEU A 508 -14.00 29.74 3.82
N GLN A 509 -12.82 30.27 4.14
CA GLN A 509 -12.67 31.46 4.98
C GLN A 509 -13.26 32.72 4.34
N ALA A 510 -13.09 32.89 3.02
CA ALA A 510 -13.67 34.00 2.27
C ALA A 510 -15.20 33.95 2.26
N LEU A 511 -15.77 32.76 2.01
CA LEU A 511 -17.22 32.55 2.05
C LEU A 511 -17.80 32.78 3.46
N ALA A 512 -17.09 32.34 4.51
CA ALA A 512 -17.48 32.62 5.90
C ALA A 512 -17.46 34.13 6.23
N ARG A 513 -16.66 34.92 5.50
CA ARG A 513 -16.61 36.39 5.61
C ARG A 513 -17.64 37.11 4.74
N GLY A 514 -18.41 36.38 3.93
CA GLY A 514 -19.33 36.95 2.96
C GLY A 514 -18.64 37.59 1.75
N LEU A 515 -17.35 37.32 1.53
CA LEU A 515 -16.62 37.80 0.36
C LEU A 515 -16.99 36.96 -0.87
N PRO A 516 -17.16 37.57 -2.05
CA PRO A 516 -17.39 36.83 -3.27
C PRO A 516 -16.16 36.01 -3.64
N VAL A 517 -16.40 34.77 -4.08
CA VAL A 517 -15.37 33.82 -4.48
C VAL A 517 -15.59 33.42 -5.94
N ILE A 518 -14.60 33.65 -6.78
CA ILE A 518 -14.55 33.15 -8.17
C ILE A 518 -13.57 31.98 -8.22
N ALA A 519 -14.03 30.80 -8.56
CA ALA A 519 -13.17 29.62 -8.63
C ALA A 519 -13.56 28.71 -9.80
N THR A 520 -12.78 27.66 -10.04
CA THR A 520 -13.18 26.58 -10.95
C THR A 520 -13.84 25.44 -10.19
N PRO A 521 -14.55 24.52 -10.87
CA PRO A 521 -15.03 23.28 -10.25
C PRO A 521 -13.92 22.44 -9.58
N ALA A 522 -12.65 22.67 -9.90
CA ALA A 522 -11.51 22.00 -9.28
C ALA A 522 -11.33 22.38 -7.80
N CYS A 523 -11.96 23.44 -7.30
CA CYS A 523 -11.90 23.79 -5.87
C CYS A 523 -12.63 22.78 -4.97
N GLY A 524 -13.61 22.04 -5.50
CA GLY A 524 -14.31 21.00 -4.75
C GLY A 524 -15.40 21.45 -3.79
N LEU A 525 -15.69 22.74 -3.75
CA LEU A 525 -16.84 23.27 -3.01
C LEU A 525 -18.16 22.87 -3.69
N ASP A 526 -19.25 22.93 -2.92
CA ASP A 526 -20.60 22.76 -3.47
C ASP A 526 -20.90 23.91 -4.45
N PRO A 527 -21.24 23.63 -5.73
CA PRO A 527 -21.65 24.66 -6.69
C PRO A 527 -22.81 25.56 -6.24
N ARG A 528 -23.58 25.13 -5.23
CA ARG A 528 -24.70 25.89 -4.65
C ARG A 528 -24.29 26.76 -3.46
N SER A 529 -22.99 26.80 -3.11
CA SER A 529 -22.50 27.61 -1.99
C SER A 529 -22.79 29.10 -2.24
N PRO A 530 -23.48 29.80 -1.31
CA PRO A 530 -23.71 31.25 -1.45
C PRO A 530 -22.39 32.00 -1.58
N GLY A 531 -22.32 32.99 -2.49
CA GLY A 531 -21.10 33.78 -2.73
C GLY A 531 -20.04 33.10 -3.60
N LEU A 532 -20.25 31.85 -4.03
CA LEU A 532 -19.35 31.15 -4.95
C LEU A 532 -19.83 31.26 -6.40
N ARG A 533 -18.96 31.72 -7.28
CA ARG A 533 -19.12 31.70 -8.73
C ARG A 533 -18.11 30.73 -9.35
N LEU A 534 -18.60 29.72 -10.06
CA LEU A 534 -17.75 28.76 -10.76
C LEU A 534 -17.57 29.14 -12.23
N VAL A 535 -16.32 29.21 -12.69
CA VAL A 535 -15.94 29.40 -14.10
C VAL A 535 -15.23 28.15 -14.65
N PRO A 536 -15.32 27.87 -15.97
CA PRO A 536 -14.56 26.78 -16.57
C PRO A 536 -13.04 26.98 -16.39
N ALA A 537 -12.31 25.90 -16.09
CA ALA A 537 -10.86 25.97 -15.98
C ALA A 537 -10.21 26.17 -17.36
N GLY A 538 -9.25 27.10 -17.47
CA GLY A 538 -8.61 27.48 -18.73
C GLY A 538 -9.39 28.49 -19.58
N ASP A 539 -10.63 28.84 -19.20
CA ASP A 539 -11.43 29.83 -19.93
C ASP A 539 -11.12 31.26 -19.42
N ALA A 540 -10.15 31.91 -20.07
CA ALA A 540 -9.71 33.24 -19.71
C ALA A 540 -10.81 34.31 -19.90
N LEU A 541 -11.70 34.13 -20.88
CA LEU A 541 -12.80 35.08 -21.13
C LEU A 541 -13.84 34.97 -20.03
N ALA A 542 -14.28 33.76 -19.69
CA ALA A 542 -15.22 33.54 -18.59
C ALA A 542 -14.66 34.03 -17.25
N LEU A 543 -13.37 33.84 -17.00
CA LEU A 543 -12.69 34.39 -15.82
C LEU A 543 -12.71 35.92 -15.80
N THR A 544 -12.37 36.55 -16.92
CA THR A 544 -12.32 38.02 -17.03
C THR A 544 -13.71 38.64 -16.84
N LEU A 545 -14.74 38.08 -17.49
CA LEU A 545 -16.12 38.52 -17.31
C LEU A 545 -16.59 38.34 -15.85
N ALA A 546 -16.25 37.21 -15.24
CA ALA A 546 -16.61 36.96 -13.85
C ALA A 546 -15.95 37.96 -12.89
N LEU A 547 -14.69 38.34 -13.15
CA LEU A 547 -13.99 39.36 -12.37
C LEU A 547 -14.62 40.74 -12.55
N TYR A 548 -14.92 41.14 -13.78
CA TYR A 548 -15.56 42.42 -14.09
C TYR A 548 -16.94 42.60 -13.45
N GLU A 549 -17.74 41.53 -13.38
CA GLU A 549 -19.06 41.59 -12.74
C GLU A 549 -19.01 41.55 -11.21
N THR A 550 -17.86 41.18 -10.63
CA THR A 550 -17.70 40.96 -9.20
C THR A 550 -16.95 42.09 -8.51
N VAL A 551 -15.94 42.68 -9.13
CA VAL A 551 -15.11 43.75 -8.56
C VAL A 551 -15.57 45.07 -9.15
#